data_AF-A0A5N0TAJ8-F1
#
_entry.id   AF-A0A5N0TAJ8-F1
#
_cell.length_a   1.000
_cell.length_b   1.000
_cell.length_c   1.000
_cell.angle_alpha   90.00
_cell.angle_beta   90.00
_cell.angle_gamma   90.00
#
_symmetry.space_group_name_H-M   'P 1'
#
loop_
_entity.id
_entity.type
_entity.pdbx_description
1 polymer ?
#
loop_
_entity_poly.entity_id
_entity_poly.type
_entity_poly.pdbx_seq_one_letter_code
_entity_poly.pdbx_strand_id
1 'polypeptide(L)' 'MTDWPSTKARKVLRALLKIGWSVKRTSGFHKVLQRPGFSNYVFAFHDRDEIGPRMLARIAKHTGLEPGDL' A
#
# COMPACT_ATOMS: atom_id res chain seq x y z
N MET A 1 1.07 -20.34 -2.53
CA MET A 1 1.07 -19.25 -1.54
C MET A 1 1.97 -18.17 -2.08
N THR A 2 1.48 -16.96 -2.33
CA THR A 2 2.38 -15.84 -2.67
C THR A 2 3.13 -15.46 -1.40
N ASP A 3 4.41 -15.85 -1.32
CA ASP A 3 5.34 -15.43 -0.27
C ASP A 3 5.57 -13.92 -0.38
N TRP A 4 4.84 -13.15 0.43
CA TRP A 4 5.06 -11.72 0.55
C TRP A 4 6.34 -11.46 1.37
N PRO A 5 7.34 -10.73 0.85
CA PRO A 5 8.52 -10.39 1.65
C PRO A 5 8.18 -9.31 2.69
N SER A 6 8.84 -9.29 3.84
CA SER A 6 8.79 -8.13 4.73
C SER A 6 9.37 -6.90 4.03
N THR A 7 8.55 -5.85 3.87
CA THR A 7 8.89 -4.71 3.02
C THR A 7 8.66 -3.39 3.74
N LYS A 8 9.57 -2.42 3.55
CA LYS A 8 9.39 -1.07 4.11
C LYS A 8 8.13 -0.41 3.57
N ALA A 9 7.35 0.22 4.44
CA ALA A 9 6.11 0.90 4.10
C ALA A 9 6.29 1.96 3.02
N ARG A 10 7.42 2.68 3.01
CA ARG A 10 7.76 3.62 1.92
C ARG A 10 7.81 2.94 0.55
N LYS A 11 8.34 1.72 0.45
CA LYS A 11 8.41 0.96 -0.81
C LYS A 11 7.00 0.56 -1.26
N VAL A 12 6.19 0.06 -0.32
CA VAL A 12 4.78 -0.30 -0.56
C VAL A 12 3.98 0.90 -1.07
N LEU A 13 4.11 2.07 -0.41
CA LEU A 13 3.44 3.28 -0.85
C LEU A 13 3.86 3.68 -2.27
N ARG A 14 5.16 3.62 -2.59
CA ARG A 14 5.65 3.89 -3.95
C ARG A 14 5.08 2.92 -4.97
N ALA A 15 4.99 1.63 -4.65
CA ALA A 15 4.39 0.62 -5.51
C ALA A 15 2.91 0.93 -5.78
N LEU A 16 2.13 1.24 -4.74
CA LEU A 16 0.73 1.66 -4.88
C LEU A 16 0.58 2.85 -5.82
N LEU A 17 1.42 3.88 -5.65
CA LEU A 17 1.39 5.06 -6.52
C LEU A 17 1.72 4.72 -7.98
N LYS A 18 2.66 3.79 -8.24
CA LYS A 18 2.99 3.31 -9.59
C LYS A 18 1.85 2.56 -10.27
N ILE A 19 1.06 1.80 -9.51
CA ILE A 19 -0.10 1.02 -10.01
C ILE A 19 -1.29 1.95 -10.36
N GLY A 20 -1.17 3.25 -10.07
CA GLY A 20 -2.18 4.25 -10.38
C GLY A 20 -3.01 4.68 -9.18
N TRP A 21 -2.59 4.34 -7.95
CA TRP A 21 -3.13 5.01 -6.77
C TRP A 21 -2.59 6.44 -6.68
N SER A 22 -3.37 7.34 -6.12
CA SER A 22 -2.99 8.73 -5.88
C SER A 22 -3.34 9.13 -4.46
N VAL A 23 -2.57 10.04 -3.86
CA VAL A 23 -2.89 10.56 -2.53
C VAL A 23 -4.04 11.56 -2.68
N LYS A 24 -5.21 11.21 -2.14
CA LYS A 24 -6.38 12.08 -2.08
C LYS A 24 -6.22 13.16 -1.01
N ARG A 25 -5.78 12.75 0.18
CA ARG A 25 -5.51 13.63 1.32
C ARG A 25 -4.57 12.97 2.30
N THR A 26 -3.85 13.79 3.05
CA THR A 26 -2.98 13.35 4.15
C THR A 26 -3.47 13.97 5.44
N SER A 27 -3.59 13.18 6.51
CA SER A 27 -3.94 13.64 7.85
C SER A 27 -2.92 13.06 8.83
N GLY A 28 -1.96 13.87 9.25
CA GLY A 28 -0.79 13.38 10.00
C GLY A 28 -0.02 12.33 9.19
N PHE A 29 0.19 11.15 9.78
CA PHE A 29 0.88 10.03 9.11
C PHE A 29 -0.03 9.17 8.24
N HIS A 30 -1.35 9.37 8.30
CA HIS A 30 -2.29 8.62 7.49
C HIS A 30 -2.48 9.27 6.12
N LYS A 31 -2.34 8.48 5.06
CA LYS A 31 -2.58 8.89 3.68
C LYS A 31 -3.83 8.19 3.17
N VAL A 32 -4.83 8.95 2.74
CA VAL A 32 -5.98 8.39 2.03
C VAL A 32 -5.62 8.33 0.55
N LEU A 33 -5.59 7.12 0.00
CA LEU A 33 -5.33 6.85 -1.39
C LEU A 33 -6.64 6.67 -2.15
N GLN A 34 -6.67 7.12 -3.39
CA GLN A 34 -7.78 6.90 -4.32
C GLN A 34 -7.25 6.39 -5.65
N ARG A 35 -8.04 5.52 -6.29
CA ARG A 35 -7.82 5.03 -7.65
C ARG A 35 -9.19 4.94 -8.33
N PRO A 36 -9.36 5.44 -9.57
CA PRO A 36 -10.63 5.30 -10.28
C PRO A 36 -11.09 3.84 -10.33
N GLY A 37 -12.36 3.59 -9.99
CA GLY A 37 -12.92 2.24 -9.93
C GLY A 37 -12.64 1.45 -8.64
N PHE A 38 -11.89 2.02 -7.69
CA PHE A 38 -11.64 1.43 -6.38
C PHE A 38 -12.18 2.32 -5.25
N SER A 39 -12.55 1.70 -4.13
CA SER A 39 -12.85 2.43 -2.88
C SER A 39 -11.59 3.10 -2.34
N ASN A 40 -11.77 4.24 -1.65
CA ASN A 40 -10.65 4.92 -1.00
C ASN A 40 -9.96 3.99 0.00
N TYR A 41 -8.64 3.95 -0.02
CA TYR A 41 -7.83 3.11 0.85
C TYR A 41 -7.04 3.96 1.84
N VAL A 42 -7.08 3.64 3.14
CA VAL A 42 -6.32 4.37 4.15
C VAL A 42 -4.99 3.67 4.38
N PHE A 43 -3.90 4.32 3.98
CA PHE A 43 -2.53 3.89 4.24
C PHE A 43 -2.02 4.55 5.52
N ALA A 44 -2.06 3.82 6.63
CA ALA A 44 -1.72 4.28 7.97
C ALA A 44 -0.38 3.70 8.47
N PHE A 45 0.70 3.95 7.72
CA PHE A 45 2.05 3.51 8.08
C PHE A 45 3.04 4.66 7.95
N HIS A 46 3.99 4.72 8.86
CA HIS A 46 5.14 5.59 8.74
C HIS A 46 6.11 5.04 7.70
N ASP A 47 6.84 5.92 7.02
CA ASP A 47 7.81 5.54 6.00
C ASP A 47 8.87 4.52 6.44
N ARG A 48 9.21 4.48 7.74
CA ARG A 48 10.22 3.60 8.33
C ARG A 48 9.66 2.24 8.77
N ASP A 49 8.34 2.11 8.83
CA ASP A 49 7.68 0.88 9.27
C ASP A 49 7.98 -0.26 8.32
N GLU A 50 7.99 -1.46 8.87
CA GLU A 50 8.11 -2.68 8.09
C GLU A 50 6.77 -3.40 8.07
N ILE A 51 6.27 -3.67 6.86
CA ILE A 51 5.02 -4.35 6.65
C ILE A 51 5.33 -5.82 6.39
N GLY A 52 4.94 -6.67 7.33
CA GLY A 52 5.13 -8.11 7.23
C GLY A 52 4.19 -8.78 6.21
N PRO A 53 4.48 -10.04 5.84
CA PRO A 53 3.79 -10.81 4.81
C PRO A 53 2.26 -10.79 4.91
N ARG A 54 1.73 -11.03 6.12
CA ARG A 54 0.29 -11.12 6.35
C ARG A 54 -0.41 -9.78 6.11
N MET A 55 0.23 -8.68 6.47
CA MET A 55 -0.36 -7.36 6.28
C MET A 55 -0.25 -6.92 4.82
N LEU A 56 0.86 -7.23 4.14
CA LEU A 56 1.00 -7.04 2.69
C LEU A 56 -0.07 -7.80 1.90
N ALA A 57 -0.33 -9.06 2.25
CA ALA A 57 -1.40 -9.84 1.62
C ALA A 57 -2.79 -9.19 1.80
N ARG A 58 -3.04 -8.50 2.92
CA ARG A 58 -4.28 -7.75 3.13
C ARG A 58 -4.33 -6.49 2.28
N ILE A 59 -3.24 -5.73 2.23
CA ILE A 59 -3.13 -4.54 1.38
C ILE A 59 -3.40 -4.93 -0.08
N ALA A 60 -2.73 -5.98 -0.57
CA ALA A 60 -2.89 -6.52 -1.91
C ALA A 60 -4.33 -6.82 -2.30
N LYS A 61 -5.09 -7.47 -1.42
CA LYS A 61 -6.51 -7.77 -1.66
C LYS A 61 -7.38 -6.53 -1.86
N HIS A 62 -7.03 -5.39 -1.25
CA HIS A 62 -7.79 -4.15 -1.35
C HIS A 62 -7.28 -3.22 -2.46
N THR A 63 -5.98 -3.26 -2.74
CA THR A 63 -5.34 -2.30 -3.64
C THR A 63 -5.01 -2.84 -5.01
N GLY A 64 -5.05 -4.16 -5.19
CA GLY A 64 -4.54 -4.86 -6.37
C GLY A 64 -3.01 -4.80 -6.46
N LEU A 65 -2.32 -4.70 -5.33
CA LEU A 65 -0.85 -4.78 -5.27
C LEU A 65 -0.43 -6.24 -5.46
N GLU A 66 0.59 -6.48 -6.27
CA GLU A 66 1.19 -7.80 -6.48
C GLU A 66 2.63 -7.86 -5.95
N PRO A 67 3.16 -9.06 -5.61
CA PRO A 67 4.55 -9.17 -5.14
C PRO A 67 5.58 -8.64 -6.14
N GLY A 68 5.28 -8.70 -7.45
CA GLY A 68 6.15 -8.18 -8.51
C GLY A 68 6.23 -6.65 -8.57
N ASP A 69 5.29 -5.93 -7.95
CA ASP A 69 5.31 -4.47 -7.91
C ASP A 69 6.27 -3.90 -6.85
N LEU A 70 6.67 -4.73 -5.88
CA LEU A 70 7.43 -4.32 -4.70
C LEU A 70 8.92 -4.13 -4.97
#